data_AF-A0A959N8Y2-F1
#
_entry.id   AF-A0A959N8Y2-F1
#
_cell.length_a   1.000
_cell.length_b   1.000
_cell.length_c   1.000
_cell.angle_alpha   90.00
_cell.angle_beta   90.00
_cell.angle_gamma   90.00
#
_symmetry.space_group_name_H-M   'P 1'
#
loop_
_entity.id
_entity.type
_entity.pdbx_description
1 polymer ?
#
loop_
_entity_poly.entity_id
_entity_poly.type
_entity_poly.pdbx_seq_one_letter_code
_entity_poly.pdbx_strand_id
1 'polypeptide(L)' 'MAKKNKTFEESLKRLQEISELLESNDITLEESLSLYEEGIKLSKSCHKTLENAQLKVEQLNNELEDELKK' A
#
# COMPACT_ATOMS: atom_id res chain seq x y z
N MET A 1 9.17 -9.40 18.01
CA MET A 1 8.10 -9.72 17.04
C MET A 1 7.98 -8.58 16.04
N ALA A 2 8.15 -8.88 14.75
CA ALA A 2 8.35 -7.90 13.68
C ALA A 2 7.11 -7.02 13.45
N LYS A 3 7.20 -5.73 13.79
CA LYS A 3 6.11 -4.74 13.73
C LYS A 3 6.06 -3.96 12.40
N LYS A 4 6.81 -4.36 11.36
CA LYS A 4 6.95 -3.59 10.10
C LYS A 4 6.14 -4.09 8.90
N ASN A 5 5.69 -5.35 8.88
CA ASN A 5 4.90 -5.88 7.76
C ASN A 5 3.39 -5.75 7.91
N LYS A 6 2.90 -5.34 9.09
CA LYS A 6 1.46 -5.25 9.31
C LYS A 6 0.82 -4.09 8.55
N THR A 7 1.47 -2.94 8.45
CA THR A 7 0.84 -1.73 7.89
C THR A 7 0.50 -1.79 6.41
N PHE A 8 1.32 -2.44 5.56
CA PHE A 8 1.01 -2.55 4.13
C PHE A 8 -0.11 -3.56 3.90
N GLU A 9 0.04 -4.78 4.41
CA GLU A 9 -0.96 -5.85 4.30
C GLU A 9 -2.30 -5.44 4.92
N GLU A 10 -2.29 -4.76 6.07
CA GLU A 10 -3.51 -4.21 6.69
C GLU A 10 -4.15 -3.11 5.83
N SER A 11 -3.34 -2.22 5.23
CA SER A 11 -3.87 -1.18 4.34
C SER A 11 -4.45 -1.76 3.06
N LEU A 12 -3.81 -2.80 2.50
CA LEU A 12 -4.27 -3.50 1.31
C LEU A 12 -5.57 -4.26 1.59
N LYS A 13 -5.63 -4.97 2.72
CA LYS A 13 -6.84 -5.67 3.16
C LYS A 13 -7.99 -4.67 3.35
N ARG A 14 -7.73 -3.54 4.01
CA ARG A 14 -8.75 -2.50 4.20
C ARG A 14 -9.23 -1.90 2.87
N LEU A 15 -8.35 -1.72 1.89
CA LEU A 15 -8.73 -1.30 0.54
C LEU A 15 -9.67 -2.31 -0.14
N GLN A 16 -9.45 -3.61 0.02
CA GLN A 16 -10.33 -4.65 -0.50
C GLN A 16 -11.71 -4.57 0.17
N GLU A 17 -11.75 -4.47 1.50
CA GLU A 17 -13.00 -4.29 2.25
C GLU A 17 -13.76 -3.03 1.81
N ILE A 18 -13.06 -1.91 1.60
CA ILE A 18 -13.67 -0.67 1.09
C ILE A 18 -14.26 -0.89 -0.29
N SER A 19 -13.57 -1.61 -1.19
CA SER A 19 -14.09 -1.92 -2.53
C SER A 19 -15.38 -2.72 -2.46
N GLU A 20 -15.41 -3.76 -1.61
CA GLU A 20 -16.61 -4.59 -1.41
C GLU A 20 -17.78 -3.77 -0.82
N LEU A 21 -17.49 -2.88 0.14
CA LEU A 21 -18.51 -2.00 0.73
C LEU A 21 -19.08 -0.98 -0.26
N LEU A 22 -18.23 -0.42 -1.13
CA LEU A 22 -18.64 0.53 -2.16
C LEU A 22 -19.47 -0.14 -3.28
N GLU A 23 -19.32 -1.44 -3.49
CA GLU A 23 -20.13 -2.23 -4.43
C GLU A 23 -21.48 -2.67 -3.83
N SER A 24 -21.66 -2.54 -2.52
CA SER A 24 -22.91 -2.87 -1.84
C SER A 24 -24.02 -1.86 -2.16
N ASN A 25 -25.25 -2.33 -2.34
CA ASN A 25 -26.40 -1.47 -2.65
C ASN A 25 -27.01 -0.78 -1.42
N ASP A 26 -26.57 -1.13 -0.21
CA ASP A 26 -27.10 -0.60 1.06
C ASP A 26 -26.26 0.53 1.65
N ILE A 27 -25.34 1.12 0.88
CA ILE A 27 -24.48 2.22 1.35
C ILE A 27 -25.08 3.59 1.05
N THR A 28 -25.02 4.50 2.03
CA THR A 28 -25.46 5.88 1.83
C THR A 28 -24.41 6.70 1.07
N LEU A 29 -24.83 7.84 0.51
CA LEU A 29 -23.92 8.76 -0.17
C LEU A 29 -22.81 9.29 0.76
N GLU A 30 -23.14 9.57 2.01
CA GLU A 30 -22.17 10.06 3.00
C GLU A 30 -21.13 8.99 3.36
N GLU A 31 -21.57 7.75 3.55
CA GLU A 31 -20.68 6.62 3.80
C GLU A 31 -19.78 6.32 2.59
N SER A 32 -20.33 6.34 1.38
CA SER A 32 -19.54 6.11 0.17
C SER A 32 -18.46 7.18 -0.03
N LEU A 33 -18.74 8.46 0.26
CA LEU A 33 -17.75 9.52 0.27
C LEU A 33 -16.66 9.29 1.32
N SER A 34 -17.04 8.91 2.54
CA SER A 34 -16.10 8.62 3.62
C SER A 34 -15.17 7.45 3.28
N LEU A 35 -15.73 6.35 2.77
CA LEU A 35 -14.96 5.18 2.35
C LEU A 35 -14.05 5.49 1.17
N TYR A 36 -14.50 6.32 0.23
CA TYR A 36 -13.68 6.75 -0.91
C TYR A 36 -12.47 7.58 -0.44
N GLU A 37 -12.68 8.54 0.48
CA GLU A 37 -11.58 9.31 1.07
C GLU A 37 -10.58 8.42 1.82
N GLU A 38 -11.09 7.44 2.58
CA GLU A 38 -10.26 6.45 3.26
C GLU A 38 -9.43 5.64 2.25
N GLY A 39 -10.06 5.14 1.19
CA GLY A 39 -9.42 4.40 0.12
C GLY A 39 -8.30 5.18 -0.57
N ILE A 40 -8.53 6.47 -0.86
CA ILE A 40 -7.47 7.33 -1.45
C ILE A 40 -6.26 7.46 -0.51
N LYS A 41 -6.49 7.63 0.80
CA LYS A 41 -5.40 7.73 1.79
C LYS A 41 -4.61 6.42 1.89
N LEU A 42 -5.30 5.29 1.97
CA LEU A 42 -4.68 3.96 2.03
C LEU A 42 -3.89 3.64 0.76
N SER A 43 -4.46 3.93 -0.41
CA SER A 43 -3.81 3.71 -1.71
C SER A 43 -2.50 4.51 -1.83
N LYS A 44 -2.52 5.79 -1.43
CA LYS A 44 -1.30 6.62 -1.37
C LYS A 44 -0.24 6.04 -0.43
N SER A 45 -0.65 5.54 0.74
CA SER A 45 0.26 4.93 1.70
C SER A 45 0.91 3.65 1.16
N CYS A 46 0.10 2.80 0.51
CA CYS A 46 0.57 1.58 -0.14
C CYS A 46 1.58 1.90 -1.25
N HIS A 47 1.25 2.86 -2.12
CA HIS A 47 2.14 3.29 -3.19
C HIS A 47 3.49 3.78 -2.68
N LYS A 48 3.49 4.64 -1.65
CA LYS A 48 4.72 5.12 -1.00
C LYS A 48 5.55 4.00 -0.39
N THR A 49 4.90 2.97 0.16
CA THR A 49 5.59 1.80 0.70
C THR A 49 6.30 1.01 -0.41
N LEU A 50 5.62 0.79 -1.53
CA LEU A 50 6.18 0.10 -2.69
C LEU A 50 7.32 0.89 -3.34
N GLU A 51 7.19 2.21 -3.47
CA GLU A 51 8.25 3.08 -3.98
C GLU A 51 9.53 2.96 -3.14
N ASN A 52 9.42 3.05 -1.81
CA ASN A 52 10.56 2.89 -0.92
C ASN A 52 11.20 1.49 -1.03
N ALA A 53 10.37 0.45 -1.20
CA ALA A 53 10.87 -0.91 -1.40
C ALA A 53 11.64 -1.06 -2.71
N GLN A 54 11.12 -0.50 -3.81
CA GLN A 54 11.78 -0.47 -5.11
C GLN A 54 13.13 0.24 -5.05
N LEU A 55 13.17 1.44 -4.45
CA LEU A 55 14.42 2.20 -4.26
C LEU A 55 15.46 1.39 -3.48
N LYS A 56 15.03 0.65 -2.45
CA LYS A 56 15.97 -0.16 -1.67
C LYS A 56 16.51 -1.35 -2.48
N VAL A 57 15.68 -1.98 -3.31
CA VAL A 57 16.12 -3.04 -4.23
C VAL A 57 17.12 -2.51 -5.25
N GLU A 58 16.85 -1.34 -5.84
CA GLU A 58 17.75 -0.71 -6.80
C GLU A 58 19.12 -0.40 -6.18
N GLN A 59 19.15 0.15 -4.97
CA GLN A 59 20.40 0.39 -4.23
C GLN A 59 21.20 -0.90 -4.01
N LEU A 60 20.54 -1.97 -3.57
CA LEU A 60 21.20 -3.25 -3.33
C LEU A 60 21.75 -3.88 -4.62
N ASN A 61 21.03 -3.73 -5.75
CA ASN A 61 21.52 -4.19 -7.04
C ASN A 61 22.77 -3.41 -7.48
N ASN A 62 22.77 -2.09 -7.31
CA ASN A 62 23.94 -1.27 -7.65
C ASN A 62 25.16 -1.63 -6.78
N GLU A 63 24.95 -1.82 -5.46
CA GLU A 63 25.99 -2.28 -4.53
C GLU A 63 26.56 -3.66 -4.96
N LEU A 64 25.69 -4.60 -5.32
CA LEU A 64 26.08 -5.93 -5.79
C LEU A 64 26.87 -5.86 -7.11
N GLU A 65 26.45 -5.01 -8.05
CA GLU A 65 27.17 -4.82 -9.31
C GLU A 65 28.57 -4.24 -9.11
N ASP A 66 28.72 -3.29 -8.19
CA ASP A 66 30.02 -2.67 -7.87
C ASP A 66 30.97 -3.67 -7.20
N GLU A 67 30.45 -4.60 -6.39
CA GLU A 67 31.22 -5.71 -5.81
C GLU A 67 31.68 -6.72 -6.86
N LEU A 68 30.84 -7.03 -7.86
CA LEU A 68 31.18 -7.99 -8.92
C LEU A 68 32.17 -7.44 -9.96
N LYS A 69 32.30 -6.11 -10.07
CA LYS A 69 33.23 -5.43 -11.00
C LYS A 69 34.63 -5.19 -10.39
N LYS A 70 34.82 -5.46 -9.09
CA LYS A 70 36.11 -5.42 -8.38
C LYS A 70 36.88 -6.72 -8.51
#